data_AF-A0A3M1MYR1-F1
#
_entry.id   AF-A0A3M1MYR1-F1
#
_cell.length_a   1.000
_cell.length_b   1.000
_cell.length_c   1.000
_cell.angle_alpha   90.00
_cell.angle_beta   90.00
_cell.angle_gamma   90.00
#
_symmetry.space_group_name_H-M   'P 1'
#
loop_
_entity.id
_entity.type
_entity.pdbx_description
1 polymer ?
#
loop_
_entity_poly.entity_id
_entity_poly.type
_entity_poly.pdbx_seq_one_letter_code
_entity_poly.pdbx_strand_id
1 'polypeptide(L)'
;MREQLVLAGLWDADNPNNPARSVTAARQLLKKLDARLRYQGRDSSGRYEYLVYHPETGDPIGTGHGETPALAICRAALAAHRAH
;
A
#
# COMPACT_ATOMS: atom_id res chain seq x y z
N MET A 1 7.59 -9.07 -1.29
CA MET A 1 6.84 -7.79 -1.38
C MET A 1 7.10 -7.08 -2.71
N ARG A 2 8.33 -6.63 -3.02
CA ARG A 2 8.64 -6.00 -4.32
C ARG A 2 8.16 -6.83 -5.52
N GLU A 3 8.48 -8.12 -5.53
CA GLU A 3 8.03 -9.06 -6.56
C GLU A 3 6.50 -9.11 -6.72
N GLN A 4 5.75 -9.18 -5.62
CA GLN A 4 4.27 -9.17 -5.66
C GLN A 4 3.72 -7.86 -6.24
N LEU A 5 4.36 -6.72 -5.97
CA LEU A 5 3.97 -5.44 -6.54
C LEU A 5 4.28 -5.36 -8.05
N VAL A 6 5.39 -5.95 -8.49
CA VAL A 6 5.74 -6.06 -9.93
C VAL A 6 4.75 -6.96 -10.66
N LEU A 7 4.44 -8.13 -10.10
CA LEU A 7 3.44 -9.05 -10.68
C LEU A 7 2.04 -8.42 -10.76
N ALA A 8 1.70 -7.54 -9.82
CA ALA A 8 0.44 -6.79 -9.84
C ALA A 8 0.48 -5.53 -10.75
N GLY A 9 1.56 -5.28 -11.49
CA GLY A 9 1.71 -4.08 -12.34
C GLY A 9 1.81 -2.75 -11.57
N LEU A 10 1.87 -2.79 -10.23
CA LEU A 10 1.95 -1.61 -9.38
C LEU A 10 3.38 -1.07 -9.23
N TRP A 11 4.38 -1.86 -9.58
CA TRP A 11 5.78 -1.45 -9.52
C TRP A 11 6.56 -1.89 -10.76
N ASP A 12 7.56 -1.09 -11.11
CA ASP A 12 8.46 -1.37 -12.22
C ASP A 12 9.59 -2.30 -11.76
N ALA A 13 9.84 -3.36 -12.54
CA ALA A 13 10.89 -4.35 -12.29
C ALA A 13 12.30 -3.74 -12.38
N ASP A 14 12.47 -2.70 -13.20
CA ASP A 14 13.77 -2.04 -13.44
C ASP A 14 14.02 -0.91 -12.44
N ASN A 15 13.01 -0.51 -11.65
CA ASN A 15 13.19 0.51 -10.63
C ASN A 15 14.04 -0.05 -9.47
N PRO A 16 15.21 0.55 -9.17
CA PRO A 16 16.12 0.07 -8.13
C PRO A 16 15.58 0.30 -6.71
N ASN A 17 14.56 1.15 -6.54
CA ASN A 17 13.94 1.40 -5.25
C ASN A 17 13.05 0.22 -4.83
N ASN A 18 13.01 -0.02 -3.52
CA ASN A 18 12.15 -1.04 -2.92
C ASN A 18 11.03 -0.37 -2.09
N PRO A 19 9.76 -0.41 -2.55
CA PRO A 19 8.61 0.12 -1.82
C PRO A 19 8.48 -0.45 -0.42
N ALA A 20 8.88 -1.70 -0.19
CA ALA A 20 8.79 -2.35 1.12
C ALA A 20 9.78 -1.77 2.15
N ARG A 21 10.78 -1.00 1.71
CA ARG A 21 11.84 -0.42 2.55
C ARG A 21 11.78 1.10 2.64
N SER A 22 10.97 1.77 1.81
CA SER A 22 10.86 3.23 1.76
C SER A 22 9.40 3.65 1.72
N VAL A 23 8.97 4.41 2.73
CA VAL A 23 7.60 4.95 2.80
C VAL A 23 7.31 5.85 1.61
N THR A 24 8.29 6.64 1.18
CA THR A 24 8.16 7.52 0.01
C THR A 24 7.88 6.70 -1.25
N ALA A 25 8.63 5.62 -1.47
CA ALA A 25 8.38 4.71 -2.60
C ALA A 25 7.03 3.97 -2.45
N ALA A 26 6.68 3.50 -1.25
CA ALA A 26 5.39 2.84 -1.00
C ALA A 26 4.20 3.76 -1.31
N ARG A 27 4.29 5.06 -0.99
CA ARG A 27 3.23 6.03 -1.29
C ARG A 27 3.05 6.29 -2.78
N GLN A 28 4.07 6.05 -3.60
CA GLN A 28 3.93 6.20 -5.06
C GLN A 28 2.96 5.17 -5.66
N LEU A 29 2.79 4.01 -5.02
CA LEU A 29 1.82 2.98 -5.45
C LEU A 29 0.40 3.54 -5.54
N LEU A 30 0.04 4.47 -4.66
CA LEU A 30 -1.30 5.05 -4.58
C LEU A 30 -1.62 5.96 -5.77
N LYS A 31 -0.60 6.58 -6.38
CA LYS A 31 -0.77 7.38 -7.59
C LYS A 31 -1.18 6.51 -8.78
N LYS A 32 -0.64 5.29 -8.86
CA LYS A 32 -1.03 4.31 -9.89
C LYS A 32 -2.44 3.78 -9.70
N LEU A 33 -2.94 3.77 -8.47
CA LEU A 33 -4.27 3.31 -8.10
C LEU A 33 -5.32 4.42 -8.08
N ASP A 34 -4.92 5.67 -8.34
CA ASP A 34 -5.74 6.87 -8.12
C ASP A 34 -6.48 6.84 -6.76
N ALA A 35 -5.75 6.46 -5.71
CA ALA A 35 -6.33 6.21 -4.39
C ALA A 35 -5.69 7.08 -3.30
N ARG A 36 -6.41 7.25 -2.19
CA ARG A 36 -5.91 7.94 -0.99
C ARG A 36 -5.57 6.95 0.11
N LEU A 37 -4.76 7.39 1.07
CA LEU A 37 -4.24 6.55 2.15
C LEU A 37 -4.34 7.26 3.50
N ARG A 38 -4.85 6.53 4.48
CA ARG A 38 -5.01 6.94 5.88
C ARG A 38 -4.27 5.98 6.79
N TYR A 39 -3.58 6.53 7.79
CA TYR A 39 -3.02 5.75 8.89
C TYR A 39 -4.11 5.49 9.94
N GLN A 40 -4.28 4.22 10.33
CA GLN A 40 -5.30 3.81 11.30
C GLN A 40 -4.74 3.56 12.70
N GLY A 41 -3.42 3.45 12.84
CA GLY A 41 -2.77 3.17 14.11
C GLY A 41 -1.93 1.90 14.05
N ARG A 42 -1.76 1.27 15.21
CA ARG A 42 -1.14 -0.05 15.33
C ARG A 42 -2.15 -1.04 15.90
N ASP A 43 -2.10 -2.27 15.43
CA ASP A 43 -2.91 -3.36 15.98
C ASP A 43 -2.39 -3.78 17.38
N SER A 44 -3.11 -4.72 18.02
CA SER A 44 -2.74 -5.26 19.33
C SER A 44 -1.38 -5.97 19.35
N SER A 45 -0.84 -6.32 18.18
CA SER A 45 0.49 -6.92 18.01
C SER A 45 1.56 -5.88 17.66
N GLY A 46 1.21 -4.58 17.64
CA GLY A 46 2.11 -3.47 17.34
C GLY A 46 2.38 -3.24 15.85
N ARG A 47 1.69 -3.95 14.94
CA ARG A 47 1.87 -3.77 13.49
C ARG A 47 1.11 -2.54 13.02
N TYR A 48 1.72 -1.77 12.14
CA TYR A 48 1.12 -0.59 11.53
C TYR A 48 -0.06 -0.98 10.65
N GLU A 49 -1.15 -0.23 10.74
CA GLU A 49 -2.34 -0.38 9.92
C GLU A 49 -2.55 0.86 9.05
N TYR A 50 -2.79 0.62 7.77
CA TYR A 50 -3.13 1.64 6.79
C TYR A 50 -4.36 1.23 5.98
N LEU A 51 -5.22 2.20 5.73
CA LEU A 51 -6.43 2.09 4.92
C LEU A 51 -6.24 2.88 3.63
N VAL A 52 -6.53 2.24 2.50
CA VAL A 52 -6.66 2.84 1.18
C VAL A 52 -8.14 3.02 0.88
N TYR A 53 -8.51 4.20 0.38
CA TYR A 53 -9.90 4.55 0.11
C TYR A 53 -10.05 5.27 -1.23
N HIS A 54 -11.20 5.11 -1.86
CA HIS A 54 -11.55 5.76 -3.11
C HIS A 54 -11.66 7.29 -2.88
N PRO A 55 -11.04 8.14 -3.71
CA PRO A 55 -10.94 9.56 -3.44
C PRO A 55 -12.29 10.29 -3.53
N GLU A 56 -13.21 9.82 -4.37
CA GLU A 56 -14.49 10.49 -4.62
C GLU A 56 -15.58 10.04 -3.64
N THR A 57 -15.70 8.74 -3.39
CA THR A 57 -16.77 8.16 -2.55
C THR A 57 -16.36 8.07 -1.09
N GLY A 58 -15.05 8.03 -0.80
CA GLY A 58 -14.53 7.80 0.53
C GLY A 58 -14.56 6.32 0.96
N ASP A 59 -14.99 5.41 0.08
CA ASP A 59 -15.14 4.00 0.43
C ASP A 59 -13.79 3.33 0.69
N PRO A 60 -13.68 2.51 1.74
CA PRO A 60 -12.48 1.71 1.97
C PRO A 60 -12.35 0.64 0.89
N ILE A 61 -11.27 0.69 0.12
CA ILE A 61 -10.99 -0.26 -0.96
C ILE A 61 -9.87 -1.24 -0.63
N GLY A 62 -9.04 -0.96 0.40
CA GLY A 62 -8.06 -1.92 0.86
C GLY A 62 -7.43 -1.57 2.20
N THR A 63 -7.13 -2.59 3.01
CA THR A 63 -6.43 -2.43 4.29
C THR A 63 -5.14 -3.24 4.29
N GLY A 64 -4.09 -2.70 4.89
CA GLY A 64 -2.80 -3.37 4.99
C GLY A 64 -2.20 -3.23 6.38
N HIS A 65 -1.66 -4.35 6.86
CA HIS A 65 -0.95 -4.45 8.14
C HIS A 65 0.52 -4.75 7.91
N GLY A 66 1.43 -4.16 8.67
CA GLY A 66 2.85 -4.43 8.51
C GLY A 66 3.72 -4.05 9.69
N GLU A 67 4.83 -4.78 9.81
CA GLU A 67 5.87 -4.56 10.82
C GLU A 67 6.51 -3.17 10.65
N THR A 68 6.48 -2.64 9.43
CA THR A 68 6.90 -1.27 9.10
C THR A 68 5.80 -0.54 8.36
N PRO A 69 5.77 0.82 8.40
CA PRO A 69 4.81 1.60 7.63
C PRO A 69 4.88 1.31 6.14
N ALA A 70 6.10 1.13 5.60
CA ALA A 70 6.32 0.83 4.18
C ALA A 70 5.67 -0.51 3.78
N LEU A 71 5.82 -1.56 4.59
CA LEU A 71 5.18 -2.85 4.36
C LEU A 71 3.66 -2.76 4.46
N ALA A 72 3.14 -2.06 5.46
CA ALA A 72 1.70 -1.89 5.65
C ALA A 72 1.06 -1.17 4.46
N ILE A 73 1.68 -0.09 3.97
CA ILE A 73 1.22 0.64 2.77
C ILE A 73 1.24 -0.25 1.53
N CYS A 74 2.32 -0.99 1.31
CA CYS A 74 2.41 -1.90 0.14
C CYS A 74 1.32 -2.97 0.18
N ARG A 75 1.03 -3.54 1.36
CA ARG A 75 -0.04 -4.53 1.54
C ARG A 75 -1.41 -3.91 1.32
N ALA A 76 -1.64 -2.68 1.80
CA ALA A 76 -2.90 -1.97 1.60
C ALA A 76 -3.13 -1.66 0.11
N ALA A 77 -2.10 -1.24 -0.61
CA ALA A 77 -2.15 -1.00 -2.05
C ALA A 77 -2.43 -2.30 -2.84
N LEU A 78 -1.80 -3.43 -2.48
CA LEU A 78 -2.11 -4.73 -3.09
C LEU A 78 -3.54 -5.19 -2.82
N ALA A 79 -4.05 -4.97 -1.60
CA ALA A 79 -5.43 -5.28 -1.26
C ALA A 79 -6.40 -4.43 -2.10
N ALA A 80 -6.15 -3.12 -2.19
CA ALA A 80 -6.94 -2.19 -3.00
C ALA A 80 -6.94 -2.58 -4.48
N HIS A 81 -5.79 -2.95 -5.05
CA HIS A 81 -5.70 -3.37 -6.43
C HIS A 81 -6.54 -4.62 -6.76
N ARG A 82 -6.75 -5.52 -5.79
CA ARG A 82 -7.56 -6.74 -5.98
C ARG A 82 -9.06 -6.51 -5.83
N ALA A 83 -9.47 -5.37 -5.26
CA ALA A 83 -10.87 -5.01 -5.06
C ALA A 83 -11.50 -4.35 -6.30
N HIS A 84 -10.67 -4.03 -7.31
CA HIS A 84 -11.04 -3.50 -8.62
C HIS A 84 -10.84 -4.55 -9.71
#